data_AF-A0A3N0WLI8-F1
#
_entry.id   AF-A0A3N0WLI8-F1
#
_cell.length_a   1.000
_cell.length_b   1.000
_cell.length_c   1.000
_cell.angle_alpha   90.00
_cell.angle_beta   90.00
_cell.angle_gamma   90.00
#
_symmetry.space_group_name_H-M   'P 1'
#
loop_
_entity.id
_entity.type
_entity.pdbx_description
1 polymer ?
#
loop_
_entity_poly.entity_id
_entity_poly.type
_entity_poly.pdbx_seq_one_letter_code
_entity_poly.pdbx_strand_id
1 'polypeptide(L)'
;MKQTIVVITLFLLSQNTAGQKRQISNDSIPVFFNEIKKATKEKASLWNKDLYNAMLFVEPQTRKVFANEPDSLGSLKADQNMYSGVLPDKINIANTSMEWNGKRWAMVMLPLPANKQNRINLLAHELFHSAQPSLGFTLNNPDNNHLDKMEGRMYLRLELEALKKSLLSSSEKEMKRHLTNALTFRKYRHTFYKGSDITENELELNEGIAEFTGVIISNRNKKQTVTFLVDGINSFFNNPTFVRSFAYHTIPVYGYLLYNQDKNWNKKITDTTNLTGYLINAFHISIPADLEKVVKDNMKEYNGLLITREEIQRDEKIKKIIADYKLKFIEQPHFEIRFEKMNVSFDPRNIIPIEDKGTVYPNMKLTDSWGILNVEKGALMSPNWDKISITNPVSIEGKKITGDGWTLDLTDGYSVEKDKTNRYQLIKK
;
A
#
# COMPACT_ATOMS: atom_id res chain seq x y z
N MET A 1 -26.07 -3.17 -13.59
CA MET A 1 -24.88 -2.61 -12.93
C MET A 1 -23.66 -3.21 -13.60
N LYS A 2 -22.91 -2.44 -14.39
CA LYS A 2 -21.60 -2.88 -14.89
C LYS A 2 -20.64 -2.80 -13.71
N GLN A 3 -20.09 -3.92 -13.27
CA GLN A 3 -18.99 -3.92 -12.30
C GLN A 3 -17.78 -3.29 -13.00
N THR A 4 -17.51 -2.03 -12.69
CA THR A 4 -16.26 -1.38 -13.08
C THR A 4 -15.16 -1.99 -12.21
N ILE A 5 -14.31 -2.83 -12.79
CA ILE A 5 -13.12 -3.35 -12.12
C ILE A 5 -12.13 -2.20 -12.02
N VAL A 6 -12.05 -1.56 -10.85
CA VAL A 6 -11.01 -0.57 -10.55
C VAL A 6 -9.76 -1.34 -10.14
N VAL A 7 -8.74 -1.32 -11.00
CA VAL A 7 -7.41 -1.85 -10.66
C VAL A 7 -6.62 -0.72 -10.01
N ILE A 8 -6.49 -0.77 -8.68
CA ILE A 8 -5.67 0.17 -7.91
C ILE A 8 -4.30 -0.46 -7.72
N THR A 9 -3.26 0.28 -8.11
CA THR A 9 -1.88 -0.21 -8.05
C THR A 9 -1.12 0.57 -6.99
N LEU A 10 -0.66 -0.12 -5.94
CA LEU A 10 -0.07 0.50 -4.75
C LEU A 10 1.46 0.52 -4.82
N PHE A 11 2.05 1.68 -4.56
CA PHE A 11 3.48 1.81 -4.28
C PHE A 11 3.72 1.68 -2.78
N LEU A 12 4.02 0.49 -2.28
CA LEU A 12 4.47 0.33 -0.90
C LEU A 12 5.72 -0.53 -0.87
N LEU A 13 6.89 0.13 -0.95
CA LEU A 13 8.05 -0.21 -0.13
C LEU A 13 9.14 0.85 -0.26
N SER A 14 9.77 1.13 0.88
CA SER A 14 10.82 2.11 1.09
C SER A 14 11.97 1.97 0.10
N GLN A 15 12.06 2.92 -0.84
CA GLN A 15 13.35 3.33 -1.35
C GLN A 15 13.68 4.65 -0.69
N ASN A 16 14.63 4.60 0.25
CA ASN A 16 15.49 5.76 0.44
C ASN A 16 16.16 5.99 -0.91
N THR A 17 15.62 6.91 -1.71
CA THR A 17 16.32 7.48 -2.86
C THR A 17 17.38 8.42 -2.32
N ALA A 18 18.34 7.89 -1.55
CA ALA A 18 19.68 8.42 -1.61
C ALA A 18 20.12 8.14 -3.05
N GLY A 19 20.25 9.20 -3.85
CA GLY A 19 20.63 9.12 -5.25
C GLY A 19 21.95 8.36 -5.44
N GLN A 20 21.88 7.04 -5.55
CA GLN A 20 22.88 6.25 -6.24
C GLN A 20 22.32 5.97 -7.62
N LYS A 21 22.82 6.70 -8.61
CA LYS A 21 22.93 6.22 -9.98
C LYS A 21 23.81 4.96 -9.99
N ARG A 22 23.32 3.84 -9.46
CA ARG A 22 23.82 2.53 -9.85
C ARG A 22 22.91 2.09 -10.97
N GLN A 23 23.38 2.31 -12.19
CA GLN A 23 22.86 1.63 -13.36
C GLN A 23 22.92 0.13 -13.03
N ILE A 24 21.76 -0.46 -12.72
CA ILE A 24 21.68 -1.91 -12.52
C ILE A 24 22.10 -2.50 -13.85
N SER A 25 23.23 -3.21 -13.88
CA SER A 25 23.55 -3.98 -15.07
C SER A 25 22.42 -4.97 -15.30
N ASN A 26 21.90 -5.05 -16.53
CA ASN A 26 20.88 -6.03 -16.93
C ASN A 26 21.25 -7.46 -16.47
N ASP A 27 22.55 -7.74 -16.30
CA ASP A 27 23.12 -8.99 -15.77
C ASP A 27 22.63 -9.37 -14.36
N SER A 28 22.09 -8.42 -13.58
CA SER A 28 21.57 -8.69 -12.24
C SER A 28 20.15 -9.27 -12.24
N ILE A 29 19.38 -9.06 -13.32
CA ILE A 29 17.97 -9.47 -13.38
C ILE A 29 17.78 -10.99 -13.26
N PRO A 30 18.53 -11.85 -13.98
CA PRO A 30 18.41 -13.31 -13.80
C PRO A 30 18.71 -13.76 -12.37
N VAL A 31 19.65 -13.08 -11.70
CA VAL A 31 20.01 -13.38 -10.30
C VAL A 31 18.81 -13.16 -9.39
N PHE A 32 18.09 -12.06 -9.56
CA PHE A 32 16.91 -11.76 -8.74
C PHE A 32 15.79 -12.79 -8.93
N PHE A 33 15.52 -13.21 -10.17
CA PHE A 33 14.56 -14.28 -10.43
C PHE A 33 14.98 -15.61 -9.80
N ASN A 34 16.26 -15.98 -9.88
CA ASN A 34 16.77 -17.20 -9.27
C ASN A 34 16.72 -17.17 -7.74
N GLU A 35 17.00 -16.01 -7.13
CA GLU A 35 16.92 -15.84 -5.67
C GLU A 35 15.50 -16.07 -5.15
N ILE A 36 14.49 -15.43 -5.75
CA ILE A 36 13.11 -15.60 -5.30
C ILE A 36 12.59 -17.01 -5.62
N LYS A 37 12.93 -17.58 -6.80
CA LYS A 37 12.59 -18.96 -7.17
C LYS A 37 13.08 -19.97 -6.13
N LYS A 38 14.31 -19.79 -5.65
CA LYS A 38 14.88 -20.64 -4.59
C LYS A 38 14.15 -20.42 -3.26
N ALA A 39 13.95 -19.16 -2.87
CA ALA A 39 13.37 -18.82 -1.57
C ALA A 39 11.92 -19.32 -1.42
N THR A 40 11.08 -19.18 -2.44
CA THR A 40 9.69 -19.68 -2.41
C THR A 40 9.65 -21.21 -2.38
N LYS A 41 10.52 -21.87 -3.16
CA LYS A 41 10.62 -23.34 -3.17
C LYS A 41 11.02 -23.90 -1.81
N GLU A 42 12.01 -23.29 -1.14
CA GLU A 42 12.44 -23.66 0.21
C GLU A 42 11.34 -23.44 1.28
N LYS A 43 10.36 -22.59 0.99
CA LYS A 43 9.26 -22.23 1.89
C LYS A 43 7.89 -22.62 1.34
N ALA A 44 7.82 -23.55 0.38
CA ALA A 44 6.55 -23.97 -0.24
C ALA A 44 5.56 -24.54 0.78
N SER A 45 6.05 -25.11 1.88
CA SER A 45 5.22 -25.59 2.98
C SER A 45 4.51 -24.49 3.76
N LEU A 46 4.87 -23.20 3.61
CA LEU A 46 4.21 -22.09 4.30
C LEU A 46 2.73 -21.99 3.91
N TRP A 47 2.43 -22.14 2.63
CA TRP A 47 1.08 -22.12 2.06
C TRP A 47 0.66 -23.44 1.41
N ASN A 48 1.45 -24.51 1.62
CA ASN A 48 1.33 -25.79 0.89
C ASN A 48 1.32 -25.60 -0.64
N LYS A 49 2.05 -24.59 -1.12
CA LYS A 49 2.13 -24.16 -2.51
C LYS A 49 3.45 -23.41 -2.72
N ASP A 50 4.14 -23.69 -3.81
CA ASP A 50 5.24 -22.83 -4.27
C ASP A 50 4.64 -21.54 -4.85
N LEU A 51 5.02 -20.40 -4.28
CA LEU A 51 4.53 -19.10 -4.73
C LEU A 51 5.23 -18.58 -5.99
N TYR A 52 6.31 -19.24 -6.45
CA TYR A 52 6.99 -18.80 -7.67
C TYR A 52 6.07 -18.89 -8.88
N ASN A 53 5.80 -17.76 -9.50
CA ASN A 53 4.91 -17.64 -10.65
C ASN A 53 5.41 -16.54 -11.60
N ALA A 54 4.60 -16.16 -12.59
CA ALA A 54 4.87 -15.06 -13.52
C ALA A 54 5.25 -13.75 -12.80
N MET A 55 6.42 -13.22 -13.11
CA MET A 55 6.96 -11.98 -12.56
C MET A 55 7.47 -11.06 -13.66
N LEU A 56 7.25 -9.76 -13.45
CA LEU A 56 7.61 -8.73 -14.41
C LEU A 56 8.33 -7.59 -13.68
N PHE A 57 9.59 -7.35 -14.01
CA PHE A 57 10.36 -6.21 -13.53
C PHE A 57 10.33 -5.08 -14.53
N VAL A 58 9.94 -3.87 -14.09
CA VAL A 58 9.83 -2.70 -14.95
C VAL A 58 10.83 -1.64 -14.56
N GLU A 59 11.59 -1.13 -15.52
CA GLU A 59 12.35 0.12 -15.36
C GLU A 59 11.43 1.32 -15.56
N PRO A 60 11.13 2.15 -14.54
CA PRO A 60 10.12 3.19 -14.66
C PRO A 60 10.39 4.25 -15.74
N GLN A 61 11.66 4.58 -15.95
CA GLN A 61 12.07 5.65 -16.87
C GLN A 61 11.92 5.27 -18.35
N THR A 62 12.35 4.06 -18.71
CA THR A 62 12.34 3.57 -20.10
C THR A 62 11.15 2.68 -20.40
N ARG A 63 10.43 2.25 -19.36
CA ARG A 63 9.37 1.23 -19.42
C ARG A 63 9.87 -0.13 -19.93
N LYS A 64 11.19 -0.35 -19.96
CA LYS A 64 11.77 -1.64 -20.30
C LYS A 64 11.31 -2.68 -19.29
N VAL A 65 10.85 -3.81 -19.79
CA VAL A 65 10.37 -4.92 -18.95
C VAL A 65 11.29 -6.12 -19.06
N PHE A 66 11.39 -6.86 -17.96
CA PHE A 66 12.06 -8.14 -17.87
C PHE A 66 11.14 -9.14 -17.17
N ALA A 67 10.98 -10.33 -17.73
CA ALA A 67 10.09 -11.35 -17.20
C ALA A 67 10.80 -12.70 -17.07
N ASN A 68 10.36 -13.50 -16.10
CA ASN A 68 10.91 -14.84 -15.87
C ASN A 68 10.33 -15.90 -16.83
N GLU A 69 9.28 -15.57 -17.58
CA GLU A 69 8.62 -16.46 -18.53
C GLU A 69 7.98 -15.64 -19.68
N PRO A 70 7.56 -16.25 -20.82
CA PRO A 70 6.97 -15.51 -21.92
C PRO A 70 5.55 -15.04 -21.60
N ASP A 71 5.04 -14.02 -22.29
CA ASP A 71 3.61 -13.70 -22.31
C ASP A 71 2.85 -14.58 -23.31
N SER A 72 1.52 -14.64 -23.17
CA SER A 72 0.68 -15.51 -24.00
C SER A 72 0.48 -14.97 -25.43
N LEU A 73 0.79 -13.69 -25.69
CA LEU A 73 0.61 -13.03 -26.98
C LEU A 73 1.93 -12.75 -27.72
N GLY A 74 3.08 -13.20 -27.18
CA GLY A 74 4.39 -13.09 -27.83
C GLY A 74 4.94 -11.67 -27.94
N SER A 75 4.51 -10.73 -27.09
CA SER A 75 5.08 -9.37 -27.06
C SER A 75 6.46 -9.31 -26.40
N LEU A 76 6.75 -10.24 -25.49
CA LEU A 76 8.05 -10.39 -24.82
C LEU A 76 8.94 -11.32 -25.63
N LYS A 77 10.15 -10.85 -25.95
CA LYS A 77 11.14 -11.60 -26.71
C LYS A 77 12.10 -12.30 -25.77
N ALA A 78 12.49 -13.52 -26.09
CA ALA A 78 13.51 -14.23 -25.34
C ALA A 78 14.83 -13.45 -25.37
N ASP A 79 15.44 -13.28 -24.21
CA ASP A 79 16.70 -12.57 -23.99
C ASP A 79 17.51 -13.37 -22.98
N GLN A 80 18.44 -14.20 -23.47
CA GLN A 80 19.22 -15.15 -22.67
C GLN A 80 18.33 -16.07 -21.81
N ASN A 81 18.33 -15.87 -20.48
CA ASN A 81 17.59 -16.66 -19.48
C ASN A 81 16.33 -15.95 -18.98
N MET A 82 15.85 -14.95 -19.71
CA MET A 82 14.65 -14.17 -19.38
C MET A 82 13.92 -13.77 -20.66
N TYR A 83 12.87 -12.97 -20.50
CA TYR A 83 12.17 -12.34 -21.61
C TYR A 83 12.17 -10.83 -21.41
N SER A 84 12.26 -10.05 -22.49
CA SER A 84 12.29 -8.60 -22.43
C SER A 84 11.40 -7.92 -23.47
N GLY A 85 11.03 -6.68 -23.18
CA GLY A 85 10.15 -5.87 -24.02
C GLY A 85 10.01 -4.44 -23.50
N VAL A 86 8.95 -3.75 -23.93
CA VAL A 86 8.59 -2.41 -23.44
C VAL A 86 7.12 -2.43 -23.01
N LEU A 87 6.84 -1.94 -21.80
CA LEU A 87 5.49 -1.83 -21.28
C LEU A 87 4.74 -0.70 -22.01
N PRO A 88 3.56 -0.91 -22.61
CA PRO A 88 2.82 0.14 -23.30
C PRO A 88 2.45 1.31 -22.39
N ASP A 89 2.52 2.56 -22.86
CA ASP A 89 2.33 3.79 -22.04
C ASP A 89 1.01 3.88 -21.26
N LYS A 90 -0.02 3.18 -21.77
CA LYS A 90 -1.35 3.08 -21.16
C LYS A 90 -1.40 2.16 -19.93
N ILE A 91 -0.38 1.34 -19.72
CA ILE A 91 -0.28 0.49 -18.53
C ILE A 91 0.50 1.25 -17.46
N ASN A 92 -0.11 1.42 -16.30
CA ASN A 92 0.57 2.03 -15.17
C ASN A 92 1.66 1.10 -14.62
N ILE A 93 2.75 1.70 -14.14
CA ILE A 93 3.85 0.97 -13.51
C ILE A 93 3.68 1.09 -12.01
N ALA A 94 3.55 -0.03 -11.31
CA ALA A 94 3.52 -0.09 -9.85
C ALA A 94 3.75 -1.52 -9.35
N ASN A 95 4.00 -1.67 -8.06
CA ASN A 95 4.14 -2.98 -7.44
C ASN A 95 2.74 -3.58 -7.20
N THR A 96 2.40 -4.66 -7.88
CA THR A 96 1.09 -5.30 -7.75
C THR A 96 1.00 -6.65 -8.46
N SER A 97 -0.17 -7.30 -8.38
CA SER A 97 -0.62 -8.26 -9.39
C SER A 97 -1.44 -7.59 -10.51
N MET A 98 -1.15 -7.89 -11.78
CA MET A 98 -1.91 -7.35 -12.92
C MET A 98 -2.12 -8.37 -14.04
N GLU A 99 -3.19 -8.21 -14.82
CA GLU A 99 -3.43 -8.99 -16.05
C GLU A 99 -2.83 -8.26 -17.26
N TRP A 100 -1.90 -8.90 -17.97
CA TRP A 100 -1.33 -8.38 -19.20
C TRP A 100 -0.96 -9.49 -20.17
N ASN A 101 -1.36 -9.32 -21.43
CA ASN A 101 -1.13 -10.26 -22.53
C ASN A 101 -1.51 -11.72 -22.18
N GLY A 102 -2.71 -11.88 -21.62
CA GLY A 102 -3.28 -13.19 -21.32
C GLY A 102 -2.61 -13.90 -20.14
N LYS A 103 -1.99 -13.17 -19.22
CA LYS A 103 -1.33 -13.71 -18.03
C LYS A 103 -1.41 -12.74 -16.84
N ARG A 104 -1.52 -13.30 -15.64
CA ARG A 104 -1.43 -12.58 -14.38
C ARG A 104 0.02 -12.48 -13.90
N TRP A 105 0.57 -11.29 -13.90
CA TRP A 105 1.94 -10.99 -13.50
C TRP A 105 2.00 -10.41 -12.09
N ALA A 106 3.00 -10.80 -11.30
CA ALA A 106 3.49 -9.96 -10.21
C ALA A 106 4.45 -8.90 -10.80
N MET A 107 3.97 -7.67 -10.95
CA MET A 107 4.76 -6.54 -11.42
C MET A 107 5.56 -5.94 -10.26
N VAL A 108 6.85 -5.70 -10.47
CA VAL A 108 7.72 -5.04 -9.49
C VAL A 108 8.59 -4.01 -10.19
N MET A 109 8.78 -2.85 -9.58
CA MET A 109 9.59 -1.78 -10.13
C MET A 109 11.07 -1.91 -9.82
N LEU A 110 11.90 -1.52 -10.78
CA LEU A 110 13.33 -1.33 -10.64
C LEU A 110 13.66 0.10 -10.17
N PRO A 111 14.78 0.29 -9.44
CA PRO A 111 15.71 -0.74 -8.97
C PRO A 111 15.11 -1.60 -7.85
N LEU A 112 15.51 -2.87 -7.71
CA LEU A 112 15.11 -3.65 -6.52
C LEU A 112 15.99 -3.28 -5.30
N PRO A 113 15.55 -3.55 -4.06
CA PRO A 113 16.38 -3.34 -2.88
C PRO A 113 17.75 -4.02 -3.01
N ALA A 114 18.82 -3.30 -2.66
CA ALA A 114 20.18 -3.85 -2.70
C ALA A 114 20.38 -5.00 -1.71
N ASN A 115 19.82 -4.86 -0.49
CA ASN A 115 19.82 -5.92 0.51
C ASN A 115 18.99 -7.13 0.02
N LYS A 116 19.61 -8.31 0.01
CA LYS A 116 19.02 -9.55 -0.50
C LYS A 116 17.73 -9.93 0.22
N GLN A 117 17.69 -9.88 1.54
CA GLN A 117 16.51 -10.27 2.30
C GLN A 117 15.36 -9.29 2.08
N ASN A 118 15.63 -7.98 2.01
CA ASN A 118 14.62 -6.96 1.69
C ASN A 118 14.06 -7.16 0.27
N ARG A 119 14.93 -7.50 -0.69
CA ARG A 119 14.50 -7.83 -2.05
C ARG A 119 13.61 -9.08 -2.07
N ILE A 120 14.04 -10.19 -1.47
CA ILE A 120 13.23 -11.41 -1.41
C ILE A 120 11.89 -11.15 -0.71
N ASN A 121 11.86 -10.36 0.37
CA ASN A 121 10.64 -9.96 1.06
C ASN A 121 9.66 -9.25 0.11
N LEU A 122 10.12 -8.22 -0.62
CA LEU A 122 9.31 -7.50 -1.60
C LEU A 122 8.80 -8.46 -2.69
N LEU A 123 9.68 -9.26 -3.29
CA LEU A 123 9.29 -10.15 -4.38
C LEU A 123 8.28 -11.22 -3.92
N ALA A 124 8.44 -11.75 -2.71
CA ALA A 124 7.52 -12.71 -2.12
C ALA A 124 6.16 -12.09 -1.75
N HIS A 125 6.15 -10.83 -1.31
CA HIS A 125 4.93 -10.04 -1.09
C HIS A 125 4.12 -9.95 -2.39
N GLU A 126 4.74 -9.50 -3.48
CA GLU A 126 4.05 -9.34 -4.77
C GLU A 126 3.60 -10.67 -5.38
N LEU A 127 4.41 -11.73 -5.24
CA LEU A 127 4.00 -13.08 -5.62
C LEU A 127 2.81 -13.59 -4.82
N PHE A 128 2.72 -13.24 -3.53
CA PHE A 128 1.57 -13.60 -2.70
C PHE A 128 0.29 -12.96 -3.24
N HIS A 129 0.28 -11.67 -3.59
CA HIS A 129 -0.90 -11.03 -4.21
C HIS A 129 -1.35 -11.72 -5.50
N SER A 130 -0.41 -12.23 -6.30
CA SER A 130 -0.75 -13.03 -7.49
C SER A 130 -1.40 -14.37 -7.12
N ALA A 131 -0.93 -15.03 -6.05
CA ALA A 131 -1.45 -16.31 -5.57
C ALA A 131 -2.69 -16.21 -4.68
N GLN A 132 -2.96 -15.05 -4.09
CA GLN A 132 -3.96 -14.82 -3.03
C GLN A 132 -5.37 -15.31 -3.41
N PRO A 133 -5.91 -15.07 -4.63
CA PRO A 133 -7.20 -15.64 -5.03
C PRO A 133 -7.23 -17.17 -5.04
N SER A 134 -6.14 -17.81 -5.47
CA SER A 134 -6.04 -19.28 -5.48
C SER A 134 -5.89 -19.90 -4.09
N LEU A 135 -5.56 -19.08 -3.09
CA LEU A 135 -5.52 -19.46 -1.68
C LEU A 135 -6.85 -19.18 -0.96
N GLY A 136 -7.88 -18.72 -1.69
CA GLY A 136 -9.21 -18.42 -1.15
C GLY A 136 -9.31 -17.04 -0.51
N PHE A 137 -8.36 -16.14 -0.75
CA PHE A 137 -8.38 -14.77 -0.23
C PHE A 137 -8.93 -13.77 -1.24
N THR A 138 -9.87 -12.95 -0.79
CA THR A 138 -10.40 -11.83 -1.55
C THR A 138 -9.45 -10.62 -1.45
N LEU A 139 -9.29 -9.88 -2.54
CA LEU A 139 -8.41 -8.69 -2.63
C LEU A 139 -9.13 -7.42 -2.17
N ASN A 140 -9.67 -7.44 -0.94
CA ASN A 140 -10.34 -6.28 -0.37
C ASN A 140 -9.31 -5.21 -0.01
N ASN A 141 -9.55 -3.96 -0.41
CA ASN A 141 -8.58 -2.90 -0.24
C ASN A 141 -9.22 -1.56 0.22
N PRO A 142 -9.96 -1.59 1.35
CA PRO A 142 -10.69 -0.43 1.86
C PRO A 142 -9.73 0.66 2.38
N ASP A 143 -10.20 1.90 2.34
CA ASP A 143 -9.52 3.01 3.01
C ASP A 143 -9.88 3.03 4.51
N ASN A 144 -8.87 3.09 5.37
CA ASN A 144 -9.02 3.24 6.82
C ASN A 144 -8.80 4.70 7.26
N ASN A 145 -9.63 5.61 6.74
CA ASN A 145 -9.49 7.07 6.90
C ASN A 145 -9.40 7.55 8.36
N HIS A 146 -9.97 6.80 9.31
CA HIS A 146 -9.83 7.09 10.74
C HIS A 146 -8.39 6.99 11.24
N LEU A 147 -7.51 6.26 10.56
CA LEU A 147 -6.08 6.21 10.86
C LEU A 147 -5.31 7.45 10.39
N ASP A 148 -5.99 8.49 9.89
CA ASP A 148 -5.43 9.84 9.79
C ASP A 148 -6.00 10.83 10.80
N LYS A 149 -6.98 10.41 11.61
CA LYS A 149 -7.48 11.18 12.74
C LYS A 149 -6.59 10.97 13.96
N MET A 150 -6.57 11.97 14.84
CA MET A 150 -5.67 12.03 16.00
C MET A 150 -5.75 10.77 16.88
N GLU A 151 -6.94 10.35 17.31
CA GLU A 151 -7.10 9.19 18.19
C GLU A 151 -6.72 7.89 17.46
N GLY A 152 -7.11 7.75 16.19
CA GLY A 152 -6.75 6.60 15.36
C GLY A 152 -5.24 6.42 15.25
N ARG A 153 -4.51 7.49 14.93
CA ARG A 153 -3.03 7.45 14.85
C ARG A 153 -2.38 7.20 16.20
N MET A 154 -2.80 7.92 17.23
CA MET A 154 -2.20 7.82 18.56
C MET A 154 -2.27 6.39 19.10
N TYR A 155 -3.45 5.75 19.07
CA TYR A 155 -3.60 4.41 19.61
C TYR A 155 -2.97 3.33 18.72
N LEU A 156 -2.89 3.53 17.40
CA LEU A 156 -2.13 2.65 16.52
C LEU A 156 -0.61 2.73 16.83
N ARG A 157 -0.08 3.93 17.09
CA ARG A 157 1.33 4.09 17.47
C ARG A 157 1.63 3.45 18.83
N LEU A 158 0.71 3.55 19.78
CA LEU A 158 0.81 2.84 21.08
C LEU A 158 0.77 1.32 20.92
N GLU A 159 -0.13 0.81 20.06
CA GLU A 159 -0.18 -0.60 19.66
C GLU A 159 1.18 -1.06 19.10
N LEU A 160 1.76 -0.31 18.17
CA LEU A 160 3.04 -0.64 17.54
C LEU A 160 4.24 -0.53 18.50
N GLU A 161 4.23 0.44 19.43
CA GLU A 161 5.23 0.50 20.51
C GLU A 161 5.16 -0.73 21.42
N ALA A 162 3.94 -1.17 21.77
CA ALA A 162 3.76 -2.40 22.54
C ALA A 162 4.22 -3.64 21.78
N LEU A 163 3.97 -3.71 20.48
CA LEU A 163 4.46 -4.78 19.62
C LEU A 163 6.00 -4.82 19.52
N LYS A 164 6.66 -3.66 19.41
CA LYS A 164 8.14 -3.58 19.49
C LYS A 164 8.65 -4.20 20.79
N LYS A 165 8.06 -3.84 21.94
CA LYS A 165 8.47 -4.41 23.23
C LYS A 165 8.20 -5.91 23.32
N SER A 166 7.11 -6.39 22.74
CA SER A 166 6.81 -7.83 22.67
C SER A 166 7.89 -8.59 21.87
N LEU A 167 8.30 -8.09 20.70
CA LEU A 167 9.38 -8.68 19.90
C LEU A 167 10.73 -8.73 20.64
N LEU A 168 11.01 -7.72 21.46
CA LEU A 168 12.26 -7.56 22.21
C LEU A 168 12.25 -8.27 23.57
N SER A 169 11.14 -8.92 23.94
CA SER A 169 10.98 -9.56 25.24
C SER A 169 11.87 -10.80 25.39
N SER A 170 12.49 -10.93 26.57
CA SER A 170 13.35 -12.09 26.91
C SER A 170 12.58 -13.27 27.50
N SER A 171 11.29 -13.11 27.84
CA SER A 171 10.45 -14.17 28.39
C SER A 171 9.05 -14.16 27.76
N GLU A 172 8.40 -15.32 27.75
CA GLU A 172 7.04 -15.47 27.26
C GLU A 172 6.04 -14.62 28.06
N LYS A 173 6.25 -14.51 29.39
CA LYS A 173 5.41 -13.69 30.27
C LYS A 173 5.45 -12.20 29.87
N GLU A 174 6.65 -11.66 29.64
CA GLU A 174 6.80 -10.26 29.20
C GLU A 174 6.26 -10.07 27.77
N MET A 175 6.56 -10.99 26.86
CA MET A 175 6.04 -10.96 25.50
C MET A 175 4.50 -10.91 25.49
N LYS A 176 3.85 -11.76 26.31
CA LYS A 176 2.39 -11.82 26.43
C LYS A 176 1.82 -10.57 27.10
N ARG A 177 2.47 -10.01 28.13
CA ARG A 177 2.07 -8.74 28.75
C ARG A 177 2.01 -7.62 27.72
N HIS A 178 3.05 -7.48 26.91
CA HIS A 178 3.10 -6.47 25.85
C HIS A 178 2.08 -6.74 24.72
N LEU A 179 1.85 -8.00 24.34
CA LEU A 179 0.79 -8.35 23.39
C LEU A 179 -0.61 -7.99 23.89
N THR A 180 -0.90 -8.26 25.16
CA THR A 180 -2.16 -7.86 25.80
C THR A 180 -2.36 -6.35 25.70
N ASN A 181 -1.32 -5.56 25.98
CA ASN A 181 -1.40 -4.11 25.87
C ASN A 181 -1.58 -3.64 24.43
N ALA A 182 -0.87 -4.23 23.46
CA ALA A 182 -1.04 -3.94 22.04
C ALA A 182 -2.51 -4.16 21.58
N LEU A 183 -3.07 -5.32 21.92
CA LEU A 183 -4.46 -5.66 21.57
C LEU A 183 -5.48 -4.82 22.37
N THR A 184 -5.14 -4.36 23.57
CA THR A 184 -5.97 -3.43 24.35
C THR A 184 -6.00 -2.05 23.69
N PHE A 185 -4.85 -1.52 23.25
CA PHE A 185 -4.80 -0.27 22.48
C PHE A 185 -5.60 -0.38 21.18
N ARG A 186 -5.46 -1.50 20.45
CA ARG A 186 -6.26 -1.79 19.25
C ARG A 186 -7.77 -1.78 19.55
N LYS A 187 -8.21 -2.54 20.56
CA LYS A 187 -9.63 -2.62 20.93
C LYS A 187 -10.20 -1.27 21.37
N TYR A 188 -9.43 -0.50 22.14
CA TYR A 188 -9.83 0.84 22.54
C TYR A 188 -9.91 1.78 21.34
N ARG A 189 -8.96 1.73 20.40
CA ARG A 189 -9.01 2.51 19.15
C ARG A 189 -10.28 2.23 18.35
N HIS A 190 -10.71 0.97 18.27
CA HIS A 190 -11.94 0.59 17.56
C HIS A 190 -13.22 1.14 18.20
N THR A 191 -13.22 1.55 19.48
CA THR A 191 -14.41 2.16 20.11
C THR A 191 -14.71 3.57 19.59
N PHE A 192 -13.73 4.25 18.99
CA PHE A 192 -13.89 5.63 18.48
C PHE A 192 -14.53 5.67 17.09
N TYR A 193 -14.41 4.61 16.30
CA TYR A 193 -14.79 4.62 14.89
C TYR A 193 -15.54 3.34 14.51
N LYS A 194 -16.86 3.46 14.34
CA LYS A 194 -17.72 2.34 13.96
C LYS A 194 -17.26 1.73 12.63
N GLY A 195 -17.08 0.40 12.62
CA GLY A 195 -16.66 -0.36 11.44
C GLY A 195 -15.15 -0.37 11.18
N SER A 196 -14.35 0.36 11.99
CA SER A 196 -12.88 0.34 11.87
C SER A 196 -12.28 -1.05 12.08
N ASP A 197 -12.89 -1.87 12.93
CA ASP A 197 -12.49 -3.24 13.16
C ASP A 197 -12.66 -4.12 11.91
N ILE A 198 -13.69 -3.85 11.10
CA ILE A 198 -13.97 -4.58 9.85
C ILE A 198 -13.00 -4.14 8.75
N THR A 199 -12.93 -2.83 8.46
CA THR A 199 -12.11 -2.32 7.36
C THR A 199 -10.62 -2.49 7.60
N GLU A 200 -10.17 -2.43 8.87
CA GLU A 200 -8.78 -2.74 9.19
C GLU A 200 -8.49 -4.23 9.00
N ASN A 201 -9.40 -5.10 9.44
CA ASN A 201 -9.24 -6.54 9.29
C ASN A 201 -9.17 -6.96 7.81
N GLU A 202 -10.01 -6.37 6.95
CA GLU A 202 -9.96 -6.59 5.50
C GLU A 202 -8.61 -6.19 4.90
N LEU A 203 -8.07 -5.03 5.28
CA LEU A 203 -6.76 -4.61 4.81
C LEU A 203 -5.62 -5.45 5.39
N GLU A 204 -5.73 -5.86 6.66
CA GLU A 204 -4.78 -6.76 7.32
C GLU A 204 -4.74 -8.15 6.66
N LEU A 205 -5.90 -8.68 6.23
CA LEU A 205 -5.98 -9.91 5.45
C LEU A 205 -5.35 -9.74 4.05
N ASN A 206 -5.54 -8.58 3.42
CA ASN A 206 -5.01 -8.33 2.08
C ASN A 206 -3.51 -8.02 2.05
N GLU A 207 -3.09 -6.99 2.78
CA GLU A 207 -1.72 -6.46 2.77
C GLU A 207 -0.86 -7.06 3.90
N GLY A 208 -1.46 -7.26 5.07
CA GLY A 208 -0.73 -7.75 6.26
C GLY A 208 -0.26 -9.20 6.11
N ILE A 209 -1.09 -10.07 5.53
CA ILE A 209 -0.74 -11.47 5.26
C ILE A 209 0.29 -11.58 4.11
N ALA A 210 0.20 -10.71 3.10
CA ALA A 210 1.20 -10.61 2.04
C ALA A 210 2.57 -10.23 2.62
N GLU A 211 2.62 -9.21 3.49
CA GLU A 211 3.86 -8.79 4.11
C GLU A 211 4.41 -9.82 5.10
N PHE A 212 3.56 -10.47 5.90
CA PHE A 212 3.97 -11.59 6.75
C PHE A 212 4.60 -12.72 5.91
N THR A 213 4.00 -13.06 4.78
CA THR A 213 4.53 -14.07 3.86
C THR A 213 5.91 -13.66 3.35
N GLY A 214 6.09 -12.40 2.95
CA GLY A 214 7.38 -11.84 2.54
C GLY A 214 8.44 -11.95 3.64
N VAL A 215 8.08 -11.63 4.89
CA VAL A 215 8.97 -11.73 6.06
C VAL A 215 9.45 -13.16 6.26
N ILE A 216 8.57 -14.17 6.21
CA ILE A 216 8.97 -15.56 6.41
C ILE A 216 9.79 -16.10 5.24
N ILE A 217 9.45 -15.75 4.00
CA ILE A 217 10.16 -16.21 2.79
C ILE A 217 11.56 -15.60 2.68
N SER A 218 11.76 -14.38 3.19
CA SER A 218 13.08 -13.72 3.22
C SER A 218 14.18 -14.49 3.97
N ASN A 219 13.80 -15.51 4.75
CA ASN A 219 14.68 -16.41 5.49
C ASN A 219 15.72 -15.68 6.38
N ARG A 220 15.31 -14.54 6.96
CA ARG A 220 16.06 -13.83 8.00
C ARG A 220 16.18 -14.72 9.26
N ASN A 221 17.32 -14.64 9.93
CA ASN A 221 17.43 -15.25 11.27
C ASN A 221 16.65 -14.42 12.31
N LYS A 222 16.44 -14.97 13.51
CA LYS A 222 15.63 -14.33 14.57
C LYS A 222 16.03 -12.88 14.84
N LYS A 223 17.33 -12.59 14.99
CA LYS A 223 17.83 -11.24 15.27
C LYS A 223 17.54 -10.29 14.10
N GLN A 224 17.83 -10.73 12.88
CA GLN A 224 17.56 -9.96 11.67
C GLN A 224 16.07 -9.68 11.48
N THR A 225 15.19 -10.64 11.76
CA THR A 225 13.73 -10.45 11.65
C THR A 225 13.23 -9.44 12.69
N VAL A 226 13.67 -9.56 13.95
CA VAL A 226 13.30 -8.61 15.00
C VAL A 226 13.76 -7.20 14.64
N THR A 227 15.01 -7.02 14.21
CA THR A 227 15.53 -5.72 13.75
C THR A 227 14.73 -5.17 12.57
N PHE A 228 14.46 -6.00 11.55
CA PHE A 228 13.68 -5.58 10.38
C PHE A 228 12.28 -5.07 10.75
N LEU A 229 11.57 -5.78 11.63
CA LEU A 229 10.21 -5.39 12.06
C LEU A 229 10.23 -4.13 12.93
N VAL A 230 11.18 -4.01 13.86
CA VAL A 230 11.32 -2.84 14.74
C VAL A 230 11.70 -1.59 13.94
N ASP A 231 12.68 -1.69 13.04
CA ASP A 231 13.11 -0.59 12.18
C ASP A 231 11.99 -0.18 11.22
N GLY A 232 11.23 -1.15 10.71
CA GLY A 232 10.02 -0.89 9.91
C GLY A 232 9.00 -0.03 10.67
N ILE A 233 8.70 -0.36 11.93
CA ILE A 233 7.79 0.43 12.77
C ILE A 233 8.35 1.84 13.04
N ASN A 234 9.64 1.96 13.35
CA ASN A 234 10.26 3.26 13.60
C ASN A 234 10.22 4.15 12.35
N SER A 235 10.47 3.58 11.17
CA SER A 235 10.35 4.30 9.90
C SER A 235 8.90 4.70 9.64
N PHE A 236 7.96 3.78 9.88
CA PHE A 236 6.53 3.96 9.64
C PHE A 236 5.95 5.18 10.37
N PHE A 237 6.41 5.47 11.58
CA PHE A 237 5.92 6.64 12.34
C PHE A 237 6.14 7.98 11.63
N ASN A 238 7.08 8.06 10.69
CA ASN A 238 7.32 9.26 9.90
C ASN A 238 6.38 9.38 8.69
N ASN A 239 5.53 8.38 8.42
CA ASN A 239 4.63 8.42 7.27
C ASN A 239 3.55 9.49 7.45
N PRO A 240 3.32 10.34 6.42
CA PRO A 240 2.24 11.32 6.41
C PRO A 240 0.84 10.71 6.55
N THR A 241 0.63 9.46 6.15
CA THR A 241 -0.64 8.75 6.35
C THR A 241 -0.43 7.30 6.75
N PHE A 242 -1.36 6.77 7.57
CA PHE A 242 -1.39 5.36 8.00
C PHE A 242 -2.53 4.55 7.36
N VAL A 243 -3.41 5.20 6.58
CA VAL A 243 -4.70 4.68 6.08
C VAL A 243 -4.57 3.34 5.35
N ARG A 244 -3.49 3.13 4.60
CA ARG A 244 -3.26 1.88 3.85
C ARG A 244 -1.98 1.13 4.22
N SER A 245 -1.15 1.74 5.06
CA SER A 245 0.21 1.26 5.34
C SER A 245 0.34 0.60 6.71
N PHE A 246 -0.62 0.75 7.62
CA PHE A 246 -0.53 0.17 8.96
C PHE A 246 -0.45 -1.38 8.94
N ALA A 247 -1.14 -2.03 8.01
CA ALA A 247 -1.22 -3.48 7.90
C ALA A 247 0.16 -4.15 7.68
N TYR A 248 1.10 -3.44 7.03
CA TYR A 248 2.49 -3.86 6.82
C TYR A 248 3.32 -3.88 8.11
N HIS A 249 2.80 -3.30 9.20
CA HIS A 249 3.52 -3.16 10.46
C HIS A 249 2.78 -3.80 11.65
N THR A 250 1.51 -4.15 11.51
CA THR A 250 0.76 -4.91 12.51
C THR A 250 0.92 -6.42 12.31
N ILE A 251 0.31 -6.97 11.25
CA ILE A 251 0.24 -8.42 11.01
C ILE A 251 1.60 -9.09 10.88
N PRO A 252 2.64 -8.50 10.24
CA PRO A 252 3.95 -9.12 10.22
C PRO A 252 4.54 -9.36 11.62
N VAL A 253 4.24 -8.49 12.59
CA VAL A 253 4.69 -8.68 13.98
C VAL A 253 3.87 -9.75 14.69
N TYR A 254 2.54 -9.61 14.69
CA TYR A 254 1.65 -10.60 15.29
C TYR A 254 1.86 -12.00 14.70
N GLY A 255 1.90 -12.07 13.37
CA GLY A 255 2.10 -13.28 12.60
C GLY A 255 3.47 -13.90 12.82
N TYR A 256 4.54 -13.11 12.93
CA TYR A 256 5.87 -13.65 13.25
C TYR A 256 5.94 -14.22 14.67
N LEU A 257 5.37 -13.52 15.66
CA LEU A 257 5.29 -14.03 17.04
C LEU A 257 4.49 -15.33 17.09
N LEU A 258 3.35 -15.39 16.39
CA LEU A 258 2.50 -16.58 16.34
C LEU A 258 3.15 -17.72 15.55
N TYR A 259 3.86 -17.43 14.46
CA TYR A 259 4.59 -18.42 13.67
C TYR A 259 5.66 -19.17 14.48
N ASN A 260 6.23 -18.52 15.50
CA ASN A 260 7.17 -19.16 16.41
C ASN A 260 6.49 -20.11 17.42
N GLN A 261 5.18 -20.01 17.62
CA GLN A 261 4.37 -20.90 18.48
C GLN A 261 3.64 -21.98 17.65
N ASP A 262 3.10 -21.59 16.50
CA ASP A 262 2.37 -22.43 15.57
C ASP A 262 2.75 -22.10 14.13
N LYS A 263 3.61 -22.92 13.52
CA LYS A 263 4.07 -22.75 12.14
C LYS A 263 2.96 -22.88 11.08
N ASN A 264 1.77 -23.32 11.46
CA ASN A 264 0.63 -23.51 10.55
C ASN A 264 -0.50 -22.50 10.78
N TRP A 265 -0.33 -21.49 11.65
CA TRP A 265 -1.41 -20.55 11.99
C TRP A 265 -2.03 -19.89 10.74
N ASN A 266 -1.20 -19.50 9.78
CA ASN A 266 -1.62 -18.83 8.54
C ASN A 266 -2.46 -19.72 7.64
N LYS A 267 -2.41 -21.05 7.80
CA LYS A 267 -3.24 -22.02 7.06
C LYS A 267 -4.61 -22.23 7.68
N LYS A 268 -4.82 -21.71 8.90
CA LYS A 268 -6.07 -21.86 9.66
C LYS A 268 -6.98 -20.64 9.50
N ILE A 269 -6.53 -19.61 8.80
CA ILE A 269 -7.29 -18.39 8.52
C ILE A 269 -7.86 -18.43 7.10
N THR A 270 -8.94 -17.69 6.90
CA THR A 270 -9.68 -17.49 5.65
C THR A 270 -9.86 -16.00 5.39
N ASP A 271 -10.41 -15.64 4.25
CA ASP A 271 -10.75 -14.26 3.87
C ASP A 271 -11.83 -13.61 4.74
N THR A 272 -12.54 -14.39 5.56
CA THR A 272 -13.57 -13.94 6.50
C THR A 272 -13.12 -14.03 7.95
N THR A 273 -11.87 -14.41 8.21
CA THR A 273 -11.35 -14.54 9.58
C THR A 273 -11.22 -13.17 10.24
N ASN A 274 -11.79 -13.02 11.44
CA ASN A 274 -11.50 -11.90 12.33
C ASN A 274 -10.11 -12.11 12.98
N LEU A 275 -9.08 -11.52 12.40
CA LEU A 275 -7.69 -11.64 12.82
C LEU A 275 -7.49 -11.17 14.26
N THR A 276 -8.13 -10.09 14.69
CA THR A 276 -8.00 -9.61 16.08
C THR A 276 -8.53 -10.65 17.07
N GLY A 277 -9.71 -11.21 16.82
CA GLY A 277 -10.27 -12.28 17.64
C GLY A 277 -9.43 -13.57 17.60
N TYR A 278 -8.94 -13.94 16.42
CA TYR A 278 -8.06 -15.08 16.23
C TYR A 278 -6.76 -14.94 17.04
N LEU A 279 -6.10 -13.78 16.98
CA LEU A 279 -4.86 -13.49 17.71
C LEU A 279 -5.07 -13.51 19.23
N ILE A 280 -6.17 -12.92 19.72
CA ILE A 280 -6.53 -12.97 21.15
C ILE A 280 -6.63 -14.42 21.62
N ASN A 281 -7.34 -15.26 20.87
CA ASN A 281 -7.51 -16.68 21.19
C ASN A 281 -6.20 -17.45 21.10
N ALA A 282 -5.44 -17.27 20.02
CA ALA A 282 -4.18 -18.00 19.78
C ALA A 282 -3.13 -17.74 20.86
N PHE A 283 -3.02 -16.50 21.34
CA PHE A 283 -2.11 -16.14 22.44
C PHE A 283 -2.70 -16.34 23.84
N HIS A 284 -3.95 -16.83 23.94
CA HIS A 284 -4.69 -17.00 25.20
C HIS A 284 -4.73 -15.69 26.02
N ILE A 285 -5.03 -14.58 25.37
CA ILE A 285 -5.05 -13.24 25.97
C ILE A 285 -6.44 -12.94 26.52
N SER A 286 -6.49 -12.39 27.74
CA SER A 286 -7.71 -11.80 28.28
C SER A 286 -7.66 -10.30 28.09
N ILE A 287 -8.61 -9.75 27.32
CA ILE A 287 -8.75 -8.30 27.17
C ILE A 287 -9.43 -7.72 28.43
N PRO A 288 -8.89 -6.67 29.04
CA PRO A 288 -9.53 -6.02 30.18
C PRO A 288 -10.90 -5.45 29.85
N ALA A 289 -11.83 -5.48 30.80
CA ALA A 289 -13.17 -4.90 30.62
C ALA A 289 -13.14 -3.36 30.56
N ASP A 290 -12.36 -2.73 31.45
CA ASP A 290 -12.16 -1.27 31.47
C ASP A 290 -10.94 -0.88 30.60
N LEU A 291 -11.19 -0.77 29.29
CA LEU A 291 -10.17 -0.43 28.32
C LEU A 291 -9.58 0.96 28.57
N GLU A 292 -10.42 1.96 28.87
CA GLU A 292 -9.97 3.34 29.02
C GLU A 292 -8.99 3.47 30.19
N LYS A 293 -9.32 2.87 31.34
CA LYS A 293 -8.42 2.88 32.50
C LYS A 293 -7.09 2.20 32.18
N VAL A 294 -7.12 1.00 31.60
CA VAL A 294 -5.88 0.26 31.28
C VAL A 294 -5.03 1.00 30.27
N VAL A 295 -5.64 1.62 29.25
CA VAL A 295 -4.93 2.44 28.28
C VAL A 295 -4.25 3.62 28.97
N LYS A 296 -4.97 4.38 29.81
CA LYS A 296 -4.39 5.51 30.57
C LYS A 296 -3.24 5.08 31.47
N ASP A 297 -3.41 3.99 32.21
CA ASP A 297 -2.41 3.46 33.13
C ASP A 297 -1.13 3.03 32.39
N ASN A 298 -1.26 2.48 31.19
CA ASN A 298 -0.15 1.90 30.43
C ASN A 298 0.51 2.85 29.43
N MET A 299 -0.16 3.91 28.98
CA MET A 299 0.35 4.82 27.94
C MET A 299 1.77 5.31 28.22
N LYS A 300 2.12 5.57 29.49
CA LYS A 300 3.47 6.03 29.88
C LYS A 300 4.57 5.04 29.50
N GLU A 301 4.32 3.74 29.55
CA GLU A 301 5.30 2.70 29.20
C GLU A 301 5.61 2.67 27.69
N TYR A 302 4.69 3.17 26.85
CA TYR A 302 4.74 3.07 25.39
C TYR A 302 4.85 4.46 24.72
N ASN A 303 5.60 5.37 25.33
CA ASN A 303 5.85 6.72 24.79
C ASN A 303 4.60 7.61 24.62
N GLY A 304 3.51 7.36 25.35
CA GLY A 304 2.23 8.03 25.16
C GLY A 304 2.30 9.55 25.17
N LEU A 305 3.03 10.17 26.12
CA LEU A 305 3.19 11.62 26.17
C LEU A 305 3.89 12.21 24.93
N LEU A 306 4.85 11.47 24.35
CA LEU A 306 5.54 11.89 23.13
C LEU A 306 4.61 11.78 21.92
N ILE A 307 3.97 10.61 21.77
CA ILE A 307 3.05 10.33 20.67
C ILE A 307 1.90 11.35 20.65
N THR A 308 1.26 11.60 21.80
CA THR A 308 0.15 12.57 21.88
C THR A 308 0.59 13.96 21.43
N ARG A 309 1.76 14.44 21.86
CA ARG A 309 2.26 15.77 21.46
C ARG A 309 2.52 15.85 19.95
N GLU A 310 3.14 14.82 19.38
CA GLU A 310 3.44 14.77 17.95
C GLU A 310 2.16 14.69 17.10
N GLU A 311 1.18 13.89 17.51
CA GLU A 311 -0.09 13.78 16.79
C GLU A 311 -0.92 15.07 16.88
N ILE A 312 -0.91 15.80 18.01
CA ILE A 312 -1.53 17.13 18.12
C ILE A 312 -0.88 18.10 17.11
N GLN A 313 0.45 18.19 17.09
CA GLN A 313 1.16 19.09 16.16
C GLN A 313 0.92 18.72 14.69
N ARG A 314 0.84 17.43 14.38
CA ARG A 314 0.52 16.93 13.05
C ARG A 314 -0.93 17.27 12.66
N ASP A 315 -1.88 17.08 13.56
CA ASP A 315 -3.30 17.39 13.35
C ASP A 315 -3.52 18.88 13.04
N GLU A 316 -2.82 19.77 13.75
CA GLU A 316 -2.86 21.22 13.46
C GLU A 316 -2.31 21.57 12.07
N LYS A 317 -1.23 20.90 11.64
CA LYS A 317 -0.65 21.11 10.30
C LYS A 317 -1.55 20.58 9.19
N ILE A 318 -2.11 19.37 9.36
CA ILE A 318 -2.93 18.75 8.31
C ILE A 318 -4.24 19.51 8.11
N LYS A 319 -4.82 20.10 9.16
CA LYS A 319 -6.01 20.98 9.05
C LYS A 319 -5.78 22.15 8.11
N LYS A 320 -4.60 22.78 8.16
CA LYS A 320 -4.23 23.88 7.24
C LYS A 320 -4.12 23.38 5.79
N ILE A 321 -3.45 22.25 5.60
CA ILE A 321 -3.29 21.63 4.26
C ILE A 321 -4.65 21.24 3.66
N ILE A 322 -5.55 20.67 4.47
CA ILE A 322 -6.91 20.32 4.03
C ILE A 322 -7.69 21.57 3.62
N ALA A 323 -7.59 22.66 4.38
CA ALA A 323 -8.22 23.93 4.02
C ALA A 323 -7.70 24.46 2.66
N ASP A 324 -6.40 24.42 2.43
CA ASP A 324 -5.80 24.83 1.15
C ASP A 324 -6.31 23.98 -0.02
N TYR A 325 -6.45 22.67 0.16
CA TYR A 325 -6.97 21.80 -0.89
C TYR A 325 -8.47 21.95 -1.13
N LYS A 326 -9.27 22.18 -0.08
CA LYS A 326 -10.69 22.50 -0.22
C LYS A 326 -10.88 23.77 -1.05
N LEU A 327 -10.07 24.80 -0.75
CA LEU A 327 -10.08 26.03 -1.52
C LEU A 327 -9.78 25.78 -3.01
N LYS A 328 -8.73 25.00 -3.31
CA LYS A 328 -8.28 24.75 -4.70
C LYS A 328 -9.21 23.87 -5.52
N PHE A 329 -9.77 22.81 -4.94
CA PHE A 329 -10.44 21.75 -5.70
C PHE A 329 -11.96 21.70 -5.50
N ILE A 330 -12.51 22.54 -4.63
CA ILE A 330 -13.94 22.54 -4.30
C ILE A 330 -14.51 23.96 -4.40
N GLU A 331 -13.91 24.91 -3.69
CA GLU A 331 -14.49 26.25 -3.52
C GLU A 331 -14.19 27.18 -4.70
N GLN A 332 -12.95 27.16 -5.21
CA GLN A 332 -12.58 27.94 -6.39
C GLN A 332 -13.01 27.27 -7.70
N PRO A 333 -13.18 28.03 -8.80
CA PRO A 333 -13.39 27.45 -10.12
C PRO A 333 -12.27 26.46 -10.48
N HIS A 334 -12.67 25.24 -10.79
CA HIS A 334 -11.79 24.11 -11.04
C HIS A 334 -12.27 23.30 -12.26
N PHE A 335 -11.42 22.41 -12.73
CA PHE A 335 -11.69 21.52 -13.85
C PHE A 335 -12.09 20.14 -13.31
N GLU A 336 -13.32 19.71 -13.59
CA GLU A 336 -13.78 18.35 -13.31
C GLU A 336 -13.67 17.46 -14.57
N ILE A 337 -13.06 16.29 -14.41
CA ILE A 337 -12.97 15.28 -15.47
C ILE A 337 -13.66 14.01 -14.99
N ARG A 338 -14.68 13.56 -15.72
CA ARG A 338 -15.36 12.28 -15.47
C ARG A 338 -14.59 11.12 -16.08
N PHE A 339 -14.63 9.97 -15.41
CA PHE A 339 -13.95 8.78 -15.89
C PHE A 339 -14.82 7.93 -16.81
N GLU A 340 -14.18 7.25 -17.76
CA GLU A 340 -14.83 6.23 -18.60
C GLU A 340 -14.27 4.83 -18.33
N LYS A 341 -12.94 4.69 -18.36
CA LYS A 341 -12.16 3.47 -18.15
C LYS A 341 -10.83 3.82 -17.47
N MET A 342 -10.93 4.39 -16.28
CA MET A 342 -9.78 4.84 -15.51
C MET A 342 -8.83 3.71 -15.12
N ASN A 343 -7.55 4.02 -15.12
CA ASN A 343 -6.51 3.28 -14.42
C ASN A 343 -5.56 4.32 -13.81
N VAL A 344 -5.17 4.12 -12.55
CA VAL A 344 -4.44 5.12 -11.76
C VAL A 344 -3.17 4.52 -11.14
N SER A 345 -2.16 5.39 -10.97
CA SER A 345 -0.93 5.12 -10.22
C SER A 345 -0.61 6.32 -9.35
N PHE A 346 -0.27 6.09 -8.09
CA PHE A 346 0.02 7.15 -7.10
C PHE A 346 0.90 6.63 -5.96
N ASP A 347 1.43 7.54 -5.14
CA ASP A 347 2.08 7.20 -3.88
C ASP A 347 1.05 7.14 -2.73
N PRO A 348 0.70 5.97 -2.19
CA PRO A 348 -0.29 5.86 -1.11
C PRO A 348 0.20 6.43 0.24
N ARG A 349 1.46 6.85 0.36
CA ARG A 349 2.04 7.34 1.62
C ARG A 349 1.84 8.84 1.84
N ASN A 350 1.32 9.56 0.85
CA ASN A 350 1.12 11.01 0.94
C ASN A 350 -0.31 11.47 0.61
N ILE A 351 -1.25 10.54 0.42
CA ILE A 351 -2.66 10.87 0.15
C ILE A 351 -3.30 11.54 1.35
N ILE A 352 -4.28 12.42 1.10
CA ILE A 352 -4.94 13.23 2.13
C ILE A 352 -6.45 13.13 1.95
N PRO A 353 -7.14 12.35 2.80
CA PRO A 353 -8.60 12.32 2.81
C PRO A 353 -9.20 13.69 3.19
N ILE A 354 -10.23 14.11 2.46
CA ILE A 354 -11.01 15.33 2.72
C ILE A 354 -12.44 14.93 3.03
N GLU A 355 -12.71 14.62 4.30
CA GLU A 355 -14.06 14.37 4.84
C GLU A 355 -14.90 13.45 3.93
N ASP A 356 -16.09 13.90 3.52
CA ASP A 356 -17.01 13.23 2.59
C ASP A 356 -16.79 13.63 1.12
N LYS A 357 -15.76 14.45 0.84
CA LYS A 357 -15.51 15.06 -0.48
C LYS A 357 -14.57 14.25 -1.36
N GLY A 358 -13.79 13.34 -0.77
CA GLY A 358 -12.90 12.45 -1.49
C GLY A 358 -11.48 12.45 -0.93
N THR A 359 -10.50 12.11 -1.75
CA THR A 359 -9.09 12.01 -1.36
C THR A 359 -8.22 12.81 -2.31
N VAL A 360 -7.33 13.63 -1.75
CA VAL A 360 -6.31 14.34 -2.53
C VAL A 360 -5.11 13.44 -2.74
N TYR A 361 -4.67 13.38 -3.99
CA TYR A 361 -3.47 12.70 -4.44
C TYR A 361 -2.44 13.76 -4.86
N PRO A 362 -1.42 14.06 -4.03
CA PRO A 362 -0.43 15.08 -4.33
C PRO A 362 0.30 14.86 -5.66
N ASN A 363 0.58 13.59 -5.97
CA ASN A 363 1.11 13.17 -7.25
C ASN A 363 0.38 11.92 -7.73
N MET A 364 0.12 11.85 -9.04
CA MET A 364 -0.49 10.68 -9.66
C MET A 364 -0.33 10.70 -11.18
N LYS A 365 -0.40 9.52 -11.79
CA LYS A 365 -0.65 9.34 -13.21
C LYS A 365 -2.00 8.63 -13.37
N LEU A 366 -2.87 9.21 -14.17
CA LEU A 366 -4.17 8.65 -14.50
C LEU A 366 -4.27 8.47 -16.02
N THR A 367 -4.68 7.28 -16.43
CA THR A 367 -4.94 6.94 -17.83
C THR A 367 -6.39 6.58 -17.99
N ASP A 368 -7.05 7.13 -19.01
CA ASP A 368 -8.45 6.84 -19.33
C ASP A 368 -8.63 6.83 -20.85
N SER A 369 -9.86 6.58 -21.31
CA SER A 369 -10.27 6.65 -22.71
C SER A 369 -10.05 8.03 -23.32
N TRP A 370 -10.09 9.10 -22.52
CA TRP A 370 -9.88 10.47 -22.96
C TRP A 370 -8.41 10.89 -23.05
N GLY A 371 -7.46 10.13 -22.47
CA GLY A 371 -6.06 10.53 -22.44
C GLY A 371 -5.29 10.15 -21.19
N ILE A 372 -4.20 10.88 -20.95
CA ILE A 372 -3.28 10.68 -19.84
C ILE A 372 -3.17 11.99 -19.07
N LEU A 373 -3.49 11.95 -17.77
CA LEU A 373 -3.30 13.04 -16.83
C LEU A 373 -2.11 12.72 -15.91
N ASN A 374 -1.11 13.59 -15.90
CA ASN A 374 -0.02 13.55 -14.93
C ASN A 374 -0.20 14.72 -13.95
N VAL A 375 -0.10 14.45 -12.65
CA VAL A 375 -0.32 15.42 -11.57
C VAL A 375 0.89 15.43 -10.64
N GLU A 376 1.34 16.62 -10.29
CA GLU A 376 2.47 16.89 -9.41
C GLU A 376 2.13 17.82 -8.23
N LYS A 377 1.02 18.58 -8.32
CA LYS A 377 0.56 19.51 -7.26
C LYS A 377 -0.85 19.26 -6.74
N GLY A 378 -1.27 18.00 -6.71
CA GLY A 378 -2.53 17.60 -6.13
C GLY A 378 -3.67 17.51 -7.13
N ALA A 379 -4.53 16.53 -6.91
CA ALA A 379 -5.84 16.41 -7.53
C ALA A 379 -6.80 15.72 -6.53
N LEU A 380 -8.07 16.12 -6.54
CA LEU A 380 -9.09 15.54 -5.67
C LEU A 380 -9.87 14.47 -6.42
N MET A 381 -9.69 13.21 -6.04
CA MET A 381 -10.50 12.08 -6.51
C MET A 381 -11.82 12.05 -5.75
N SER A 382 -12.95 11.91 -6.43
CA SER A 382 -14.25 11.78 -5.77
C SER A 382 -14.35 10.48 -4.96
N PRO A 383 -15.20 10.41 -3.90
CA PRO A 383 -15.38 9.20 -3.09
C PRO A 383 -15.87 8.00 -3.91
N ASN A 384 -16.65 8.27 -4.96
CA ASN A 384 -17.21 7.25 -5.83
C ASN A 384 -16.26 6.84 -6.96
N TRP A 385 -15.06 7.43 -7.03
CA TRP A 385 -14.11 7.17 -8.10
C TRP A 385 -14.72 7.36 -9.50
N ASP A 386 -15.59 8.35 -9.66
CA ASP A 386 -16.28 8.65 -10.92
C ASP A 386 -15.79 9.94 -11.60
N LYS A 387 -15.05 10.77 -10.86
CA LYS A 387 -14.44 12.00 -11.36
C LYS A 387 -13.21 12.42 -10.56
N ILE A 388 -12.44 13.32 -11.17
CA ILE A 388 -11.33 14.04 -10.54
C ILE A 388 -11.49 15.55 -10.71
N SER A 389 -11.14 16.30 -9.67
CA SER A 389 -11.06 17.76 -9.69
C SER A 389 -9.60 18.21 -9.65
N ILE A 390 -9.23 19.06 -10.60
CA ILE A 390 -7.91 19.70 -10.72
C ILE A 390 -8.07 21.20 -10.90
N THR A 391 -7.01 21.98 -10.73
CA THR A 391 -7.04 23.42 -11.00
C THR A 391 -7.37 23.68 -12.47
N ASN A 392 -7.94 24.84 -12.79
CA ASN A 392 -8.21 25.21 -14.17
C ASN A 392 -6.94 25.25 -15.04
N PRO A 393 -7.04 24.97 -16.35
CA PRO A 393 -5.95 25.10 -17.30
C PRO A 393 -5.30 26.50 -17.28
N VAL A 394 -3.98 26.51 -17.39
CA VAL A 394 -3.14 27.70 -17.64
C VAL A 394 -2.87 27.86 -19.14
N SER A 395 -2.66 26.75 -19.87
CA SER A 395 -2.51 26.76 -21.33
C SER A 395 -3.20 25.56 -21.98
N ILE A 396 -3.67 25.76 -23.22
CA ILE A 396 -4.30 24.74 -24.07
C ILE A 396 -3.62 24.80 -25.44
N GLU A 397 -2.81 23.78 -25.76
CA GLU A 397 -2.02 23.70 -26.99
C GLU A 397 -2.40 22.42 -27.74
N GLY A 398 -3.40 22.51 -28.62
CA GLY A 398 -3.93 21.37 -29.35
C GLY A 398 -4.49 20.30 -28.42
N LYS A 399 -3.82 19.14 -28.34
CA LYS A 399 -4.20 18.00 -27.47
C LYS A 399 -3.52 18.02 -26.11
N LYS A 400 -2.58 18.93 -25.87
CA LYS A 400 -1.87 19.04 -24.60
C LYS A 400 -2.40 20.21 -23.81
N ILE A 401 -2.92 19.94 -22.61
CA ILE A 401 -3.45 20.94 -21.69
C ILE A 401 -2.58 20.96 -20.44
N THR A 402 -2.20 22.14 -19.99
CA THR A 402 -1.35 22.31 -18.80
C THR A 402 -2.05 23.21 -17.80
N GLY A 403 -2.04 22.83 -16.53
CA GLY A 403 -2.45 23.68 -15.41
C GLY A 403 -1.36 23.81 -14.35
N ASP A 404 -1.71 24.31 -13.16
CA ASP A 404 -0.75 24.43 -12.07
C ASP A 404 -0.37 23.06 -11.51
N GLY A 405 0.75 22.52 -11.99
CA GLY A 405 1.29 21.24 -11.55
C GLY A 405 0.52 20.02 -12.05
N TRP A 406 -0.05 20.11 -13.26
CA TRP A 406 -0.59 18.94 -13.97
C TRP A 406 -0.54 19.14 -15.49
N THR A 407 -0.47 18.03 -16.23
CA THR A 407 -0.56 17.97 -17.69
C THR A 407 -1.54 16.90 -18.13
N LEU A 408 -2.32 17.21 -19.17
CA LEU A 408 -3.32 16.33 -19.77
C LEU A 408 -3.02 16.19 -21.26
N ASP A 409 -2.64 14.99 -21.68
CA ASP A 409 -2.47 14.62 -23.08
C ASP A 409 -3.73 13.89 -23.58
N LEU A 410 -4.53 14.58 -24.39
CA LEU A 410 -5.80 14.06 -24.91
C LEU A 410 -5.61 13.08 -26.08
N THR A 411 -6.49 12.09 -26.15
CA THR A 411 -6.67 11.28 -27.36
C THR A 411 -7.56 11.99 -28.38
N ASP A 412 -7.59 11.46 -29.61
CA ASP A 412 -8.57 11.88 -30.61
C ASP A 412 -10.02 11.69 -30.12
N GLY A 413 -10.90 12.58 -30.57
CA GLY A 413 -12.32 12.59 -30.19
C GLY A 413 -12.63 13.32 -28.89
N TYR A 414 -11.64 13.92 -28.22
CA TYR A 414 -11.84 14.70 -27.00
C TYR A 414 -11.31 16.13 -27.12
N SER A 415 -11.94 17.06 -26.40
CA SER A 415 -11.51 18.46 -26.26
C SER A 415 -11.93 19.03 -24.90
N VAL A 416 -11.35 20.16 -24.52
CA VAL A 416 -11.74 20.88 -23.30
C VAL A 416 -12.53 22.13 -23.68
N GLU A 417 -13.64 22.39 -22.99
CA GLU A 417 -14.41 23.64 -23.11
C GLU A 417 -14.57 24.30 -21.74
N LYS A 418 -14.72 25.62 -21.76
CA LYS A 418 -14.97 26.44 -20.59
C LYS A 418 -16.46 26.75 -20.46
N ASP A 419 -17.05 26.47 -19.30
CA ASP A 419 -18.44 26.75 -19.00
C ASP A 419 -18.67 28.22 -18.58
N LYS A 420 -19.95 28.60 -18.43
CA LYS A 420 -20.38 29.95 -18.03
C LYS A 420 -19.94 30.35 -16.62
N THR A 421 -19.53 29.40 -15.79
CA THR A 421 -19.05 29.60 -14.41
C THR A 421 -17.52 29.63 -14.31
N ASN A 422 -16.83 29.78 -15.45
CA ASN A 422 -15.37 29.83 -15.51
C ASN A 422 -14.71 28.50 -15.09
N ARG A 423 -15.46 27.39 -15.13
CA ARG A 423 -14.94 26.03 -14.92
C ARG A 423 -14.68 25.38 -16.28
N TYR A 424 -13.77 24.43 -16.32
CA TYR A 424 -13.51 23.65 -17.53
C TYR A 424 -14.15 22.27 -17.42
N GLN A 425 -14.51 21.71 -18.57
CA GLN A 425 -15.04 20.36 -18.68
C GLN A 425 -14.51 19.67 -19.95
N LEU A 426 -14.42 18.35 -19.88
CA LEU A 426 -14.01 17.51 -21.00
C LEU A 426 -15.24 17.18 -21.87
N ILE A 427 -15.10 17.35 -23.18
CA ILE A 427 -16.15 17.10 -24.17
C ILE A 427 -15.69 16.00 -25.12
N LYS A 428 -16.59 15.05 -25.36
CA LYS A 428 -16.45 14.01 -26.38
C LYS A 428 -17.11 14.51 -27.66
N LYS A 429 -16.35 14.51 -28.76
CA LYS A 429 -16.79 14.95 -30.08
C LYS A 429 -17.66 13.92 -30.77
#